data_AF-A0AAP0D7H0-F1
#
_entry.id   AF-A0AAP0D7H0-F1
#
_cell.length_a   1.000
_cell.length_b   1.000
_cell.length_c   1.000
_cell.angle_alpha   90.00
_cell.angle_beta   90.00
_cell.angle_gamma   90.00
#
_symmetry.space_group_name_H-M   'P 1'
#
loop_
_entity.id
_entity.type
_entity.pdbx_description
1 polymer ?
#
loop_
_entity_poly.entity_id
_entity_poly.type
_entity_poly.pdbx_seq_one_letter_code
_entity_poly.pdbx_strand_id
1 'polypeptide(L)'
;MPATTTNLAITGQASAVPAITASGIRLTATDLKRDVVSAHLDSGRSVDEEGIEDSFKILSEVSERVRTGLWVGDCFIYNNSSWRLNYCVGGEVTTMFHLDRPMYLLGYLANQSRVYLIDKEFNVIGYTLLLTLIEYKTLVMRGDLERATDVFPSIPKEHHNSVAHFLESRGMVEEALEVATDPDYRFELAVQLGKLETAREIALIAQSESKWKQLGELAMSTGLLDMAEDCLKHANDLSGLLLLYSSLGDAEEIAKLAYLAKESGKNNVAFACLFMLGKLEDCLQLLVDSNRIPEAALMARSYLPSKVSEIVALWRKDLNKVNQKAAESLADPEEYPNMFEDWQVALEVEARAADTRGSYPPATEYVNYVDRSHVNLVEVFKHMQLDDEEPHENGELNHEGVEENGNEEEFVDGEEVDQEEDAVAMDNDSSDGPVLVNGNETEEEEWGTNNAGNPSA
;
A
#
# COMPACT_ATOMS: atom_id res chain seq x y z
N MET A 1 -20.60 46.77 -42.42
CA MET A 1 -20.10 47.67 -41.37
C MET A 1 -18.62 47.35 -41.18
N PRO A 2 -17.72 48.33 -41.22
CA PRO A 2 -16.29 48.06 -41.21
C PRO A 2 -15.89 47.50 -39.83
N ALA A 3 -15.12 46.42 -39.84
CA ALA A 3 -14.52 45.86 -38.65
C ALA A 3 -13.50 46.86 -38.11
N THR A 4 -13.76 47.39 -36.92
CA THR A 4 -12.86 48.30 -36.23
C THR A 4 -11.63 47.51 -35.78
N THR A 5 -10.54 47.61 -36.53
CA THR A 5 -9.22 47.12 -36.10
C THR A 5 -8.79 47.97 -34.91
N THR A 6 -8.84 47.41 -33.71
CA THR A 6 -8.35 48.08 -32.51
C THR A 6 -6.83 48.13 -32.60
N ASN A 7 -6.28 49.32 -32.84
CA ASN A 7 -4.84 49.57 -32.81
C ASN A 7 -4.27 49.14 -31.45
N LEU A 8 -3.44 48.11 -31.43
CA LEU A 8 -2.67 47.71 -30.25
C LEU A 8 -1.45 48.64 -30.14
N ALA A 9 -1.34 49.35 -29.01
CA ALA A 9 -0.15 50.12 -28.69
C ALA A 9 1.02 49.16 -28.42
N ILE A 10 2.08 49.30 -29.21
CA ILE A 10 3.36 48.60 -29.01
C ILE A 10 4.08 49.31 -27.86
N THR A 11 4.00 48.74 -26.65
CA THR A 11 4.82 49.19 -25.52
C THR A 11 5.55 48.00 -24.92
N GLY A 12 6.82 47.80 -25.32
CA GLY A 12 7.71 46.86 -24.66
C GLY A 12 8.80 46.28 -25.55
N GLN A 13 9.98 46.06 -24.99
CA GLN A 13 11.15 45.40 -25.60
C GLN A 13 10.97 43.88 -25.80
N ALA A 14 9.75 43.37 -25.91
CA ALA A 14 9.51 41.95 -26.15
C ALA A 14 9.77 41.60 -27.63
N SER A 15 10.40 40.45 -27.89
CA SER A 15 10.54 39.89 -29.24
C SER A 15 9.20 39.39 -29.80
N ALA A 16 8.25 39.07 -28.91
CA ALA A 16 6.94 38.53 -29.26
C ALA A 16 5.81 39.59 -29.24
N VAL A 17 5.00 39.65 -30.30
CA VAL A 17 3.79 40.49 -30.41
C VAL A 17 2.55 39.59 -30.44
N PRO A 18 1.50 39.87 -29.64
CA PRO A 18 0.25 39.12 -29.71
C PRO A 18 -0.62 39.70 -30.84
N ALA A 19 -0.91 38.89 -31.86
CA ALA A 19 -1.98 39.20 -32.81
C ALA A 19 -3.29 38.57 -32.30
N ILE A 20 -4.27 39.40 -31.96
CA ILE A 20 -5.61 38.97 -31.56
C ILE A 20 -6.55 39.27 -32.73
N THR A 21 -6.93 38.24 -33.49
CA THR A 21 -7.85 38.39 -34.62
C THR A 21 -9.31 38.35 -34.16
N ALA A 22 -10.07 39.37 -34.59
CA ALA A 22 -11.48 39.55 -34.26
C ALA A 22 -12.41 38.70 -35.15
N SER A 23 -12.26 37.37 -35.10
CA SER A 23 -13.29 36.39 -35.50
C SER A 23 -12.85 35.00 -35.06
N GLY A 24 -13.18 34.63 -33.81
CA GLY A 24 -12.72 33.35 -33.24
C GLY A 24 -11.30 33.45 -32.70
N ILE A 25 -11.18 33.97 -31.48
CA ILE A 25 -9.96 34.47 -30.84
C ILE A 25 -8.89 33.38 -30.72
N ARG A 26 -7.87 33.49 -31.59
CA ARG A 26 -6.58 32.83 -31.48
C ARG A 26 -5.58 33.84 -30.94
N LEU A 27 -4.81 33.44 -29.95
CA LEU A 27 -3.65 34.20 -29.49
C LEU A 27 -2.46 33.69 -30.32
N THR A 28 -2.00 34.52 -31.24
CA THR A 28 -0.82 34.19 -32.06
C THR A 28 0.37 34.97 -31.51
N ALA A 29 1.36 34.27 -30.95
CA ALA A 29 2.62 34.89 -30.58
C ALA A 29 3.51 34.96 -31.83
N THR A 30 3.95 36.16 -32.19
CA THR A 30 4.78 36.39 -33.38
C THR A 30 6.11 37.03 -33.01
N ASP A 31 7.22 36.47 -33.48
CA ASP A 31 8.55 37.05 -33.34
C ASP A 31 8.80 38.10 -34.44
N LEU A 32 9.13 39.33 -34.05
CA LEU A 32 9.42 40.43 -34.97
C LEU A 32 10.91 40.47 -35.34
N LYS A 33 11.22 40.12 -36.58
CA LYS A 33 12.57 40.19 -37.14
C LYS A 33 12.91 41.62 -37.55
N ARG A 34 13.37 42.42 -36.58
CA ARG A 34 13.75 43.82 -36.80
C ARG A 34 14.81 43.99 -37.90
N ASP A 35 15.72 43.03 -38.05
CA ASP A 35 16.77 43.05 -39.07
C ASP A 35 16.21 42.92 -40.50
N VAL A 36 15.13 42.15 -40.66
CA VAL A 36 14.43 42.02 -41.95
C VAL A 36 13.69 43.31 -42.28
N VAL A 37 13.08 43.94 -41.27
CA VAL A 37 12.40 45.22 -41.42
C VAL A 37 13.40 46.33 -41.78
N SER A 38 14.53 46.42 -41.08
CA SER A 38 15.57 47.42 -41.38
C SER A 38 16.19 47.19 -42.77
N ALA A 39 16.55 45.96 -43.12
CA ALA A 39 17.07 45.64 -44.44
C ALA A 39 16.08 45.96 -45.57
N HIS A 40 14.77 45.77 -45.33
CA HIS A 40 13.73 46.10 -46.30
C HIS A 40 13.58 47.62 -46.47
N LEU A 41 13.61 48.37 -45.36
CA LEU A 41 13.57 49.85 -45.39
C LEU A 41 14.80 50.42 -46.10
N ASP A 42 15.98 49.86 -45.84
CA ASP A 42 17.24 50.26 -46.49
C ASP A 42 17.26 49.92 -47.99
N SER A 43 16.50 48.90 -48.41
CA SER A 43 16.38 48.50 -49.82
C SER A 43 15.50 49.43 -50.68
N GLY A 44 14.74 50.34 -50.05
CA GLY A 44 13.87 51.31 -50.72
C GLY A 44 12.67 50.70 -51.48
N ARG A 45 12.35 49.43 -51.24
CA ARG A 45 11.18 48.75 -51.84
C ARG A 45 9.89 49.32 -51.25
N SER A 46 8.88 49.48 -52.10
CA SER A 46 7.54 49.88 -51.66
C SER A 46 6.88 48.75 -50.89
N VAL A 47 6.40 49.06 -49.68
CA VAL A 47 5.59 48.15 -48.88
C VAL A 47 4.17 48.13 -49.43
N ASP A 48 3.62 46.95 -49.66
CA ASP A 48 2.24 46.76 -50.09
C ASP A 48 1.25 46.90 -48.91
N GLU A 49 -0.04 46.70 -49.15
CA GLU A 49 -1.08 46.81 -48.11
C GLU A 49 -0.96 45.73 -47.00
N GLU A 50 -0.21 44.64 -47.26
CA GLU A 50 -0.04 43.52 -46.34
C GLU A 50 1.27 43.61 -45.53
N GLY A 51 2.18 44.51 -45.88
CA GLY A 51 3.38 44.81 -45.11
C GLY A 51 4.62 44.04 -45.58
N ILE A 52 5.52 43.71 -44.65
CA ILE A 52 6.70 42.88 -44.94
C ILE A 52 6.39 41.47 -44.44
N GLU A 53 6.05 40.54 -45.32
CA GLU A 53 5.62 39.18 -44.95
C GLU A 53 6.65 38.46 -44.06
N ASP A 54 7.94 38.58 -44.38
CA ASP A 54 9.04 37.94 -43.64
C ASP A 54 9.39 38.60 -42.29
N SER A 55 8.72 39.71 -41.94
CA SER A 55 9.01 40.44 -40.71
C SER A 55 8.49 39.74 -39.46
N PHE A 56 7.50 38.86 -39.60
CA PHE A 56 6.92 38.12 -38.47
C PHE A 56 7.11 36.62 -38.64
N LYS A 57 7.49 35.94 -37.56
CA LYS A 57 7.47 34.48 -37.49
C LYS A 57 6.47 34.05 -36.43
N ILE A 58 5.49 33.24 -36.79
CA ILE A 58 4.57 32.64 -35.82
C ILE A 58 5.35 31.68 -34.92
N LEU A 59 5.31 31.92 -33.61
CA LEU A 59 5.92 31.09 -32.59
C LEU A 59 4.93 30.05 -32.05
N SER A 60 3.75 30.51 -31.69
CA SER A 60 2.72 29.65 -31.10
C SER A 60 1.32 30.20 -31.35
N GLU A 61 0.35 29.29 -31.33
CA GLU A 61 -1.06 29.60 -31.49
C GLU A 61 -1.85 28.97 -30.33
N VAL A 62 -2.56 29.79 -29.56
CA VAL A 62 -3.41 29.33 -28.46
C VAL A 62 -4.87 29.61 -28.80
N SER A 63 -5.68 28.55 -28.80
CA SER A 63 -7.12 28.61 -29.12
C SER A 63 -7.97 28.96 -27.89
N GLU A 64 -7.65 30.07 -27.20
CA GLU A 64 -8.45 30.57 -26.07
C GLU A 64 -8.93 32.00 -26.28
N ARG A 65 -10.15 32.27 -25.79
CA ARG A 65 -10.72 33.61 -25.79
C ARG A 65 -10.11 34.50 -24.69
N VAL A 66 -9.07 35.24 -25.05
CA VAL A 66 -8.43 36.28 -24.24
C VAL A 66 -9.36 37.48 -24.05
N ARG A 67 -9.48 37.98 -22.81
CA ARG A 67 -10.18 39.24 -22.47
C ARG A 67 -9.20 40.40 -22.30
N THR A 68 -8.23 40.22 -21.42
CA THR A 68 -7.10 41.14 -21.22
C THR A 68 -5.84 40.31 -21.10
N GLY A 69 -4.69 40.91 -21.46
CA GLY A 69 -3.40 40.24 -21.34
C GLY A 69 -2.25 41.24 -21.31
N LEU A 70 -1.12 40.82 -20.77
CA LEU A 70 0.11 41.61 -20.67
C LEU A 70 1.33 40.69 -20.77
N TRP A 71 2.42 41.22 -21.33
CA TRP A 71 3.71 40.52 -21.39
C TRP A 71 4.56 40.87 -20.18
N VAL A 72 5.18 39.85 -19.59
CA VAL A 72 6.23 39.98 -18.58
C VAL A 72 7.40 39.11 -18.99
N GLY A 73 8.42 39.72 -19.59
CA GLY A 73 9.47 38.98 -20.29
C GLY A 73 8.87 38.15 -21.43
N ASP A 74 9.19 36.86 -21.47
CA ASP A 74 8.69 35.89 -22.45
C ASP A 74 7.37 35.20 -22.03
N CYS A 75 6.77 35.66 -20.92
CA CYS A 75 5.54 35.11 -20.37
C CYS A 75 4.36 36.03 -20.71
N PHE A 76 3.36 35.49 -21.39
CA PHE A 76 2.11 36.21 -21.66
C PHE A 76 1.06 35.85 -20.63
N ILE A 77 0.74 36.78 -19.74
CA ILE A 77 -0.28 36.61 -18.72
C ILE A 77 -1.60 37.15 -19.26
N TYR A 78 -2.68 36.40 -19.12
CA TYR A 78 -3.98 36.82 -19.60
C TYR A 78 -5.11 36.23 -18.78
N ASN A 79 -6.29 36.85 -18.88
CA ASN A 79 -7.50 36.23 -18.40
C ASN A 79 -8.45 35.88 -19.54
N ASN A 80 -9.23 34.82 -19.37
CA ASN A 80 -10.13 34.33 -20.41
C ASN A 80 -11.61 34.58 -20.09
N SER A 81 -12.48 34.22 -21.02
CA SER A 81 -13.94 34.37 -20.83
C SER A 81 -14.55 33.43 -19.79
N SER A 82 -13.84 32.37 -19.41
CA SER A 82 -14.19 31.44 -18.34
C SER A 82 -13.65 31.86 -16.97
N TRP A 83 -13.22 33.13 -16.84
CA TRP A 83 -12.75 33.73 -15.60
C TRP A 83 -11.54 33.00 -15.02
N ARG A 84 -10.64 32.51 -15.87
CA ARG A 84 -9.36 31.96 -15.44
C ARG A 84 -8.26 32.97 -15.72
N LEU A 85 -7.38 33.14 -14.75
CA LEU A 85 -6.12 33.86 -14.92
C LEU A 85 -5.05 32.84 -15.31
N ASN A 86 -4.58 32.95 -16.55
CA ASN A 86 -3.67 32.03 -17.21
C ASN A 86 -2.35 32.72 -17.53
N TYR A 87 -1.27 31.95 -17.62
CA TYR A 87 -0.07 32.39 -18.35
C TYR A 87 0.22 31.44 -19.50
N CYS A 88 0.82 31.98 -20.54
CA CYS A 88 1.32 31.26 -21.69
C CYS A 88 2.81 31.50 -21.86
N VAL A 89 3.58 30.42 -21.92
CA VAL A 89 5.01 30.45 -22.26
C VAL A 89 5.27 29.40 -23.32
N GLY A 90 5.86 29.81 -24.45
CA GLY A 90 6.19 28.87 -25.54
C GLY A 90 4.99 28.16 -26.17
N GLY A 91 3.77 28.68 -26.01
CA GLY A 91 2.53 28.06 -26.50
C GLY A 91 1.81 27.16 -25.49
N GLU A 92 2.44 26.85 -24.36
CA GLU A 92 1.79 26.10 -23.27
C GLU A 92 1.03 27.05 -22.35
N VAL A 93 -0.25 26.74 -22.12
CA VAL A 93 -1.12 27.50 -21.24
C VAL A 93 -1.23 26.82 -19.88
N THR A 94 -0.99 27.56 -18.81
CA THR A 94 -1.23 27.10 -17.43
C THR A 94 -2.17 28.06 -16.71
N THR A 95 -3.20 27.51 -16.06
CA THR A 95 -4.10 28.27 -15.19
C THR A 95 -3.47 28.49 -13.82
N MET A 96 -3.37 29.75 -13.41
CA MET A 96 -2.88 30.15 -12.09
C MET A 96 -4.01 30.20 -11.07
N PHE A 97 -5.10 30.89 -11.42
CA PHE A 97 -6.21 31.16 -10.51
C PHE A 97 -7.54 31.10 -11.24
N HIS A 98 -8.55 30.60 -10.55
CA HIS A 98 -9.95 30.76 -10.92
C HIS A 98 -10.46 32.05 -10.28
N LEU A 99 -10.96 32.96 -11.10
CA LEU A 99 -11.53 34.23 -10.67
C LEU A 99 -13.03 34.02 -10.39
N ASP A 100 -13.49 34.60 -9.31
CA ASP A 100 -14.89 34.60 -8.85
C ASP A 100 -15.79 35.53 -9.66
N ARG A 101 -15.19 36.53 -10.33
CA ARG A 101 -15.89 37.54 -11.11
C ARG A 101 -15.08 38.00 -12.33
N PRO A 102 -15.73 38.69 -13.29
CA PRO A 102 -15.02 39.32 -14.40
C PRO A 102 -14.03 40.39 -13.92
N MET A 103 -12.73 40.12 -14.11
CA MET A 103 -11.68 41.10 -13.83
C MET A 103 -10.89 41.47 -15.09
N TYR A 104 -10.11 42.53 -15.01
CA TYR A 104 -9.29 43.09 -16.09
C TYR A 104 -7.87 43.32 -15.58
N LEU A 105 -6.86 42.92 -16.33
CA LEU A 105 -5.46 43.08 -15.95
C LEU A 105 -5.04 44.56 -15.96
N LEU A 106 -4.44 45.01 -14.87
CA LEU A 106 -3.83 46.35 -14.74
C LEU A 106 -2.35 46.34 -15.07
N GLY A 107 -1.61 45.34 -14.56
CA GLY A 107 -0.16 45.28 -14.70
C GLY A 107 0.49 44.30 -13.75
N TYR A 108 1.78 44.06 -13.94
CA TYR A 108 2.61 43.24 -13.06
C TYR A 108 3.65 44.11 -12.34
N LEU A 109 3.74 43.96 -11.03
CA LEU A 109 4.74 44.64 -10.20
C LEU A 109 5.84 43.65 -9.78
N ALA A 110 7.00 43.75 -10.45
CA ALA A 110 8.13 42.85 -10.23
C ALA A 110 8.69 42.90 -8.79
N ASN A 111 8.71 44.08 -8.17
CA ASN A 111 9.17 44.25 -6.79
C ASN A 111 8.30 43.51 -5.75
N GLN A 112 7.06 43.17 -6.09
CA GLN A 112 6.13 42.46 -5.23
C GLN A 112 5.78 41.06 -5.75
N SER A 113 6.30 40.68 -6.92
CA SER A 113 5.93 39.45 -7.63
C SER A 113 4.41 39.24 -7.71
N ARG A 114 3.69 40.30 -8.10
CA ARG A 114 2.21 40.30 -8.11
C ARG A 114 1.66 40.88 -9.40
N VAL A 115 0.62 40.23 -9.92
CA VAL A 115 -0.23 40.74 -10.99
C VAL A 115 -1.48 41.36 -10.39
N TYR A 116 -1.78 42.58 -10.80
CA TYR A 116 -2.94 43.33 -10.32
C TYR A 116 -4.07 43.28 -11.34
N LEU A 117 -5.26 42.98 -10.84
CA LEU A 117 -6.49 42.95 -11.60
C LEU A 117 -7.50 43.92 -10.97
N ILE A 118 -8.40 44.45 -11.80
CA ILE A 118 -9.49 45.33 -11.40
C ILE A 118 -10.83 44.77 -11.87
N ASP A 119 -11.87 44.86 -11.04
CA ASP A 119 -13.25 44.56 -11.45
C ASP A 119 -14.00 45.83 -11.92
N LYS A 120 -15.29 45.69 -12.27
CA LYS A 120 -16.10 46.82 -12.77
C LYS A 120 -16.48 47.79 -11.66
N GLU A 121 -16.43 47.32 -10.42
CA GLU A 121 -16.69 48.04 -9.19
C GLU A 121 -15.44 48.79 -8.67
N PHE A 122 -14.35 48.78 -9.44
CA PHE A 122 -13.06 49.38 -9.12
C PHE A 122 -12.33 48.75 -7.92
N ASN A 123 -12.67 47.51 -7.55
CA ASN A 123 -11.89 46.75 -6.58
C ASN A 123 -10.61 46.23 -7.24
N VAL A 124 -9.48 46.49 -6.60
CA VAL A 124 -8.15 46.04 -7.07
C VAL A 124 -7.71 44.83 -6.27
N ILE A 125 -7.41 43.73 -6.95
CA ILE A 125 -6.97 42.47 -6.34
C ILE A 125 -5.61 42.09 -6.91
N GLY A 126 -4.65 41.78 -6.03
CA GLY A 126 -3.31 41.37 -6.39
C GLY A 126 -3.11 39.86 -6.22
N TYR A 127 -2.81 39.16 -7.31
CA TYR A 127 -2.48 37.74 -7.30
C TYR A 127 -0.97 37.55 -7.34
N THR A 128 -0.46 36.65 -6.50
CA THR A 128 0.97 36.34 -6.46
C THR A 128 1.36 35.58 -7.72
N LEU A 129 2.42 36.06 -8.38
CA LEU A 129 2.98 35.44 -9.58
C LEU A 129 4.51 35.54 -9.54
N LEU A 130 5.15 34.41 -9.24
CA LEU A 130 6.60 34.32 -9.24
C LEU A 130 7.10 33.99 -10.64
N LEU A 131 7.77 34.95 -11.29
CA LEU A 131 8.40 34.71 -12.59
C LEU A 131 9.47 33.62 -12.53
N THR A 132 10.22 33.51 -11.43
CA THR A 132 11.23 32.47 -11.24
C THR A 132 10.63 31.06 -11.24
N LEU A 133 9.44 30.89 -10.64
CA LEU A 133 8.72 29.62 -10.67
C LEU A 133 8.23 29.28 -12.09
N ILE A 134 7.76 30.27 -12.84
CA ILE A 134 7.34 30.08 -14.24
C ILE A 134 8.54 29.75 -15.12
N GLU A 135 9.65 30.46 -14.96
CA GLU A 135 10.91 30.24 -15.68
C GLU A 135 11.44 28.84 -15.42
N TYR A 136 11.47 28.41 -14.15
CA TYR A 136 11.84 27.04 -13.78
C TYR A 136 10.96 26.00 -14.48
N LYS A 137 9.63 26.12 -14.36
CA LYS A 137 8.69 25.19 -15.02
C LYS A 137 8.91 25.18 -16.53
N THR A 138 9.12 26.34 -17.13
CA THR A 138 9.40 26.48 -18.57
C THR A 138 10.68 25.77 -18.98
N LEU A 139 11.78 25.93 -18.22
CA LEU A 139 13.05 25.30 -18.51
C LEU A 139 12.95 23.77 -18.42
N VAL A 140 12.26 23.26 -17.39
CA VAL A 140 11.95 21.83 -17.26
C VAL A 140 11.11 21.34 -18.45
N MET A 141 10.07 22.07 -18.85
CA MET A 141 9.26 21.73 -20.03
C MET A 141 10.05 21.71 -21.33
N ARG A 142 11.11 22.52 -21.44
CA ARG A 142 12.04 22.55 -22.58
C ARG A 142 13.11 21.46 -22.51
N GLY A 143 13.21 20.72 -21.42
CA GLY A 143 14.25 19.72 -21.17
C GLY A 143 15.61 20.31 -20.78
N ASP A 144 15.67 21.60 -20.43
CA ASP A 144 16.91 22.28 -20.02
C ASP A 144 17.03 22.27 -18.49
N LEU A 145 17.36 21.09 -17.95
CA LEU A 145 17.38 20.84 -16.50
C LEU A 145 18.56 21.54 -15.80
N GLU A 146 19.68 21.70 -16.50
CA GLU A 146 20.87 22.40 -15.96
C GLU A 146 20.52 23.84 -15.59
N ARG A 147 19.92 24.59 -16.52
CA ARG A 147 19.49 25.96 -16.25
C ARG A 147 18.34 26.03 -15.26
N ALA A 148 17.44 25.06 -15.26
CA ALA A 148 16.37 24.99 -14.25
C ALA A 148 16.98 24.87 -12.84
N THR A 149 18.02 24.07 -12.67
CA THR A 149 18.73 23.90 -11.40
C THR A 149 19.39 25.20 -10.94
N ASP A 150 19.94 26.02 -11.84
CA ASP A 150 20.49 27.34 -11.49
C ASP A 150 19.42 28.34 -11.02
N VAL A 151 18.20 28.25 -11.57
CA VAL A 151 17.08 29.12 -11.20
C VAL A 151 16.42 28.67 -9.88
N PHE A 152 16.45 27.37 -9.57
CA PHE A 152 15.76 26.79 -8.41
C PHE A 152 16.04 27.48 -7.05
N PRO A 153 17.29 27.84 -6.69
CA PRO A 153 17.59 28.53 -5.42
C PRO A 153 16.88 29.87 -5.25
N SER A 154 16.45 30.52 -6.34
CA SER A 154 15.69 31.77 -6.30
C SER A 154 14.21 31.59 -5.96
N ILE A 155 13.71 30.35 -5.99
CA ILE A 155 12.32 30.01 -5.66
C ILE A 155 12.19 29.89 -4.13
N PRO A 156 11.25 30.62 -3.51
CA PRO A 156 10.97 30.49 -2.08
C PRO A 156 10.57 29.06 -1.69
N LYS A 157 11.02 28.62 -0.51
CA LYS A 157 10.77 27.26 0.02
C LYS A 157 9.29 26.89 0.08
N GLU A 158 8.43 27.87 0.31
CA GLU A 158 6.97 27.71 0.32
C GLU A 158 6.41 27.08 -0.96
N HIS A 159 7.10 27.25 -2.09
CA HIS A 159 6.70 26.70 -3.39
C HIS A 159 7.43 25.40 -3.76
N HIS A 160 8.39 24.92 -2.97
CA HIS A 160 9.19 23.74 -3.32
C HIS A 160 8.35 22.48 -3.47
N ASN A 161 7.34 22.24 -2.61
CA ASN A 161 6.45 21.10 -2.79
C ASN A 161 5.59 21.21 -4.07
N SER A 162 5.20 22.43 -4.48
CA SER A 162 4.50 22.62 -5.77
C SER A 162 5.42 22.34 -6.95
N VAL A 163 6.71 22.64 -6.83
CA VAL A 163 7.72 22.26 -7.83
C VAL A 163 7.89 20.74 -7.87
N ALA A 164 7.98 20.08 -6.71
CA ALA A 164 8.09 18.64 -6.63
C ALA A 164 6.89 17.90 -7.26
N HIS A 165 5.65 18.30 -6.95
CA HIS A 165 4.46 17.76 -7.63
C HIS A 165 4.47 18.00 -9.14
N PHE A 166 4.98 19.15 -9.58
CA PHE A 166 5.14 19.42 -11.00
C PHE A 166 6.14 18.46 -11.64
N LEU A 167 7.31 18.22 -11.02
CA LEU A 167 8.32 17.27 -11.50
C LEU A 167 7.77 15.83 -11.52
N GLU A 168 7.09 15.40 -10.45
CA GLU A 168 6.43 14.10 -10.36
C GLU A 168 5.41 13.91 -11.50
N SER A 169 4.59 14.91 -11.79
CA SER A 169 3.61 14.86 -12.89
C SER A 169 4.24 14.72 -14.29
N ARG A 170 5.55 15.00 -14.40
CA ARG A 170 6.35 14.81 -15.62
C ARG A 170 7.14 13.50 -15.62
N GLY A 171 7.00 12.67 -14.59
CA GLY A 171 7.74 11.42 -14.42
C GLY A 171 9.15 11.61 -13.83
N MET A 172 9.51 12.82 -13.42
CA MET A 172 10.80 13.17 -12.83
C MET A 172 10.76 12.98 -11.30
N VAL A 173 10.53 11.74 -10.88
CA VAL A 173 10.26 11.41 -9.47
C VAL A 173 11.51 11.55 -8.60
N GLU A 174 12.70 11.30 -9.15
CA GLU A 174 13.97 11.45 -8.41
C GLU A 174 14.25 12.90 -8.02
N GLU A 175 14.10 13.80 -8.99
CA GLU A 175 14.26 15.24 -8.81
C GLU A 175 13.15 15.80 -7.92
N ALA A 176 11.92 15.26 -8.03
CA ALA A 176 10.83 15.59 -7.13
C ALA A 176 11.18 15.28 -5.67
N LEU A 177 11.82 14.14 -5.37
CA LEU A 177 12.23 13.76 -4.03
C LEU A 177 13.29 14.71 -3.45
N GLU A 178 14.24 15.16 -4.28
CA GLU A 178 15.28 16.10 -3.87
C GLU A 178 14.71 17.48 -3.51
N VAL A 179 13.74 17.94 -4.30
CA VAL A 179 13.10 19.25 -4.15
C VAL A 179 12.02 19.27 -3.07
N ALA A 180 11.33 18.14 -2.85
CA ALA A 180 10.26 18.06 -1.86
C ALA A 180 10.78 18.40 -0.45
N THR A 181 10.00 19.17 0.30
CA THR A 181 10.35 19.61 1.67
C THR A 181 9.42 19.00 2.71
N ASP A 182 8.21 18.62 2.30
CA ASP A 182 7.25 17.96 3.16
C ASP A 182 7.67 16.50 3.45
N PRO A 183 7.79 16.09 4.72
CA PRO A 183 8.22 14.74 5.08
C PRO A 183 7.26 13.64 4.59
N ASP A 184 5.95 13.87 4.60
CA ASP A 184 4.96 12.87 4.20
C ASP A 184 5.05 12.63 2.70
N TYR A 185 5.08 13.70 1.92
CA TYR A 185 5.23 13.61 0.47
C TYR A 185 6.60 13.04 0.07
N ARG A 186 7.68 13.42 0.75
CA ARG A 186 9.01 12.81 0.53
C ARG A 186 9.00 11.31 0.81
N PHE A 187 8.25 10.86 1.82
CA PHE A 187 8.12 9.43 2.12
C PHE A 187 7.45 8.68 0.95
N GLU A 188 6.32 9.18 0.45
CA GLU A 188 5.61 8.59 -0.69
C GLU A 188 6.52 8.52 -1.93
N LEU A 189 7.24 9.60 -2.25
CA LEU A 189 8.19 9.63 -3.37
C LEU A 189 9.34 8.62 -3.17
N ALA A 190 9.87 8.48 -1.96
CA ALA A 190 10.93 7.52 -1.66
C ALA A 190 10.45 6.06 -1.80
N VAL A 191 9.23 5.76 -1.32
CA VAL A 191 8.57 4.47 -1.49
C VAL A 191 8.35 4.16 -2.98
N GLN A 192 7.82 5.12 -3.75
CA GLN A 192 7.60 4.98 -5.19
C GLN A 192 8.90 4.68 -5.96
N LEU A 193 10.02 5.29 -5.56
CA LEU A 193 11.34 5.06 -6.16
C LEU A 193 12.03 3.79 -5.67
N GLY A 194 11.49 3.09 -4.67
CA GLY A 194 12.18 1.97 -4.01
C GLY A 194 13.41 2.41 -3.21
N LYS A 195 13.53 3.70 -2.85
CA LYS A 195 14.63 4.25 -2.03
C LYS A 195 14.37 3.98 -0.55
N LEU A 196 14.47 2.70 -0.19
CA LEU A 196 14.11 2.16 1.12
C LEU A 196 14.84 2.81 2.31
N GLU A 197 16.14 3.09 2.18
CA GLU A 197 16.90 3.74 3.27
C GLU A 197 16.40 5.17 3.54
N THR A 198 16.11 5.94 2.49
CA THR A 198 15.55 7.29 2.64
C THR A 198 14.16 7.24 3.27
N ALA A 199 13.31 6.29 2.85
CA ALA A 199 12.01 6.09 3.45
C ALA A 199 12.10 5.68 4.94
N ARG A 200 13.09 4.84 5.30
CA ARG A 200 13.38 4.44 6.69
C ARG A 200 13.78 5.61 7.56
N GLU A 201 14.69 6.47 7.09
CA GLU A 201 15.10 7.68 7.82
C GLU A 201 13.90 8.60 8.10
N ILE A 202 13.01 8.77 7.12
CA ILE A 202 11.79 9.57 7.28
C ILE A 202 10.82 8.90 8.27
N ALA A 203 10.63 7.57 8.16
CA ALA A 203 9.75 6.81 9.05
C ALA A 203 10.22 6.84 10.52
N LEU A 204 11.53 6.80 10.76
CA LEU A 204 12.13 6.93 12.10
C LEU A 204 11.77 8.26 12.76
N ILE A 205 11.78 9.36 12.01
CA ILE A 205 11.43 10.69 12.51
C ILE A 205 9.92 10.80 12.70
N ALA A 206 9.13 10.28 11.75
CA ALA A 206 7.68 10.38 11.78
C ALA A 206 7.02 9.51 12.87
N GLN A 207 7.67 8.42 13.29
CA GLN A 207 7.17 7.45 14.27
C GLN A 207 5.71 7.01 14.01
N SER A 208 5.38 6.76 12.74
CA SER A 208 4.03 6.38 12.31
C SER A 208 3.98 4.90 11.95
N GLU A 209 3.10 4.14 12.61
CA GLU A 209 2.88 2.72 12.35
C GLU A 209 2.49 2.45 10.89
N SER A 210 1.64 3.31 10.30
CA SER A 210 1.21 3.19 8.90
C SER A 210 2.40 3.24 7.93
N LYS A 211 3.35 4.15 8.15
CA LYS A 211 4.54 4.28 7.30
C LYS A 211 5.47 3.08 7.46
N TRP A 212 5.65 2.61 8.69
CA TRP A 212 6.42 1.40 8.95
C TRP A 212 5.83 0.17 8.29
N LYS A 213 4.49 0.05 8.27
CA LYS A 213 3.82 -1.04 7.58
C LYS A 213 4.04 -0.99 6.08
N GLN A 214 3.84 0.16 5.44
CA GLN A 214 4.08 0.33 3.99
C GLN A 214 5.54 0.05 3.63
N LEU A 215 6.49 0.55 4.44
CA LEU A 215 7.90 0.30 4.24
C LEU A 215 8.26 -1.18 4.41
N GLY A 216 7.66 -1.85 5.41
CA GLY A 216 7.82 -3.27 5.66
C GLY A 216 7.30 -4.14 4.52
N GLU A 217 6.13 -3.81 3.95
CA GLU A 217 5.58 -4.48 2.77
C GLU A 217 6.52 -4.35 1.56
N LEU A 218 7.06 -3.15 1.33
CA LEU A 218 8.03 -2.92 0.25
C LEU A 218 9.36 -3.66 0.50
N ALA A 219 9.88 -3.64 1.73
CA ALA A 219 11.09 -4.36 2.12
C ALA A 219 10.92 -5.89 1.95
N MET A 220 9.76 -6.44 2.31
CA MET A 220 9.43 -7.85 2.06
C MET A 220 9.38 -8.17 0.57
N SER A 221 8.73 -7.32 -0.24
CA SER A 221 8.61 -7.53 -1.70
C SER A 221 9.95 -7.48 -2.43
N THR A 222 10.92 -6.75 -1.89
CA THR A 222 12.28 -6.60 -2.44
C THR A 222 13.28 -7.62 -1.89
N GLY A 223 12.87 -8.43 -0.89
CA GLY A 223 13.73 -9.46 -0.28
C GLY A 223 14.71 -8.94 0.78
N LEU A 224 14.52 -7.71 1.28
CA LEU A 224 15.34 -7.15 2.37
C LEU A 224 14.75 -7.55 3.73
N LEU A 225 15.02 -8.80 4.13
CA LEU A 225 14.41 -9.41 5.32
C LEU A 225 14.78 -8.67 6.62
N ASP A 226 16.03 -8.27 6.80
CA ASP A 226 16.47 -7.55 8.01
C ASP A 226 15.72 -6.21 8.17
N MET A 227 15.55 -5.48 7.06
CA MET A 227 14.80 -4.23 7.07
C MET A 227 13.31 -4.47 7.29
N ALA A 228 12.75 -5.53 6.70
CA ALA A 228 11.36 -5.90 6.93
C ALA A 228 11.11 -6.23 8.41
N GLU A 229 12.03 -6.96 9.06
CA GLU A 229 11.96 -7.24 10.49
C GLU A 229 11.91 -5.96 11.34
N ASP A 230 12.84 -5.04 11.09
CA ASP A 230 12.89 -3.73 11.78
C ASP A 230 11.58 -2.95 11.58
N CYS A 231 11.06 -2.93 10.35
CA CYS A 231 9.82 -2.24 10.03
C CYS A 231 8.62 -2.86 10.76
N LEU A 232 8.51 -4.19 10.78
CA LEU A 232 7.42 -4.90 11.45
C LEU A 232 7.46 -4.71 12.97
N LYS A 233 8.65 -4.68 13.57
CA LYS A 233 8.83 -4.35 15.00
C LYS A 233 8.34 -2.93 15.30
N HIS A 234 8.71 -1.95 14.48
CA HIS A 234 8.25 -0.57 14.63
C HIS A 234 6.75 -0.38 14.35
N ALA A 235 6.17 -1.17 13.45
CA ALA A 235 4.75 -1.18 13.16
C ALA A 235 3.90 -1.96 14.19
N ASN A 236 4.54 -2.62 15.16
CA ASN A 236 3.90 -3.55 16.09
C ASN A 236 3.08 -4.64 15.37
N ASP A 237 3.52 -5.07 14.17
CA ASP A 237 2.84 -6.08 13.38
C ASP A 237 3.31 -7.48 13.78
N LEU A 238 2.73 -7.98 14.86
CA LEU A 238 3.07 -9.30 15.41
C LEU A 238 2.72 -10.45 14.46
N SER A 239 1.76 -10.25 13.56
CA SER A 239 1.36 -11.29 12.60
C SER A 239 2.36 -11.38 11.46
N GLY A 240 2.85 -10.23 10.98
CA GLY A 240 3.97 -10.19 10.04
C GLY A 240 5.26 -10.75 10.63
N LEU A 241 5.59 -10.42 11.89
CA LEU A 241 6.74 -11.01 12.59
C LEU A 241 6.60 -12.53 12.74
N LEU A 242 5.41 -13.03 13.06
CA LEU A 242 5.13 -14.46 13.13
C LEU A 242 5.43 -15.15 11.79
N LEU A 243 4.94 -14.58 10.68
CA LEU A 243 5.18 -15.11 9.34
C LEU A 243 6.68 -15.13 9.01
N LEU A 244 7.39 -14.04 9.31
CA LEU A 244 8.82 -13.91 9.04
C LEU A 244 9.63 -14.95 9.85
N TYR A 245 9.46 -14.98 11.17
CA TYR A 245 10.26 -15.87 12.03
C TYR A 245 9.92 -17.34 11.84
N SER A 246 8.65 -17.69 11.59
CA SER A 246 8.26 -19.07 11.26
C SER A 246 8.85 -19.53 9.93
N SER A 247 8.94 -18.63 8.94
CA SER A 247 9.57 -18.93 7.65
C SER A 247 11.09 -19.09 7.77
N LEU A 248 11.73 -18.31 8.66
CA LEU A 248 13.17 -18.43 8.95
C LEU A 248 13.51 -19.63 9.84
N GLY A 249 12.53 -20.16 10.58
CA GLY A 249 12.75 -21.21 11.58
C GLY A 249 13.50 -20.70 12.82
N ASP A 250 13.37 -19.41 13.16
CA ASP A 250 14.06 -18.81 14.30
C ASP A 250 13.28 -19.06 15.61
N ALA A 251 13.66 -20.12 16.32
CA ALA A 251 13.01 -20.49 17.58
C ALA A 251 13.20 -19.44 18.70
N GLU A 252 14.31 -18.70 18.70
CA GLU A 252 14.59 -17.69 19.73
C GLU A 252 13.70 -16.46 19.56
N GLU A 253 13.59 -15.96 18.34
CA GLU A 253 12.73 -14.81 18.03
C GLU A 253 11.23 -15.17 18.15
N ILE A 254 10.82 -16.38 17.75
CA ILE A 254 9.44 -16.86 18.00
C ILE A 254 9.14 -16.88 19.51
N ALA A 255 10.10 -17.27 20.35
CA ALA A 255 9.90 -17.30 21.80
C ALA A 255 9.73 -15.89 22.39
N LYS A 256 10.49 -14.92 21.90
CA LYS A 256 10.34 -13.49 22.27
C LYS A 256 9.01 -12.93 21.78
N LEU A 257 8.63 -13.24 20.54
CA LEU A 257 7.36 -12.83 19.95
C LEU A 257 6.15 -13.38 20.74
N ALA A 258 6.22 -14.62 21.21
CA ALA A 258 5.17 -15.22 22.04
C ALA A 258 4.88 -14.39 23.29
N TYR A 259 5.94 -13.96 23.99
CA TYR A 259 5.85 -13.13 25.18
C TYR A 259 5.23 -11.77 24.86
N LEU A 260 5.74 -11.10 23.83
CA LEU A 260 5.27 -9.77 23.41
C LEU A 260 3.82 -9.80 22.92
N ALA A 261 3.41 -10.87 22.23
CA ALA A 261 2.03 -11.10 21.82
C ALA A 261 1.10 -11.35 23.01
N LYS A 262 1.55 -12.07 24.05
CA LYS A 262 0.80 -12.27 25.28
C LYS A 262 0.58 -10.94 26.02
N GLU A 263 1.63 -10.11 26.16
CA GLU A 263 1.52 -8.78 26.77
C GLU A 263 0.61 -7.83 25.97
N SER A 264 0.65 -7.92 24.65
CA SER A 264 -0.20 -7.12 23.75
C SER A 264 -1.64 -7.63 23.64
N GLY A 265 -2.01 -8.69 24.37
CA GLY A 265 -3.33 -9.32 24.31
C GLY A 265 -3.65 -10.05 23.00
N LYS A 266 -2.65 -10.28 22.14
CA LYS A 266 -2.78 -11.00 20.87
C LYS A 266 -2.63 -12.51 21.10
N ASN A 267 -3.59 -13.08 21.83
CA ASN A 267 -3.55 -14.47 22.31
C ASN A 267 -3.40 -15.51 21.18
N ASN A 268 -3.96 -15.28 19.99
CA ASN A 268 -3.84 -16.23 18.88
C ASN A 268 -2.41 -16.30 18.33
N VAL A 269 -1.73 -15.15 18.21
CA VAL A 269 -0.33 -15.07 17.80
C VAL A 269 0.56 -15.73 18.86
N ALA A 270 0.32 -15.41 20.13
CA ALA A 270 1.03 -16.02 21.25
C ALA A 270 0.86 -17.55 21.27
N PHE A 271 -0.37 -18.04 21.08
CA PHE A 271 -0.67 -19.48 21.02
C PHE A 271 0.07 -20.15 19.85
N ALA A 272 0.01 -19.58 18.65
CA ALA A 272 0.71 -20.12 17.48
C ALA A 272 2.23 -20.21 17.72
N CYS A 273 2.83 -19.16 18.29
CA CYS A 273 4.26 -19.16 18.63
C CYS A 273 4.60 -20.27 19.64
N LEU A 274 3.87 -20.35 20.74
CA LEU A 274 4.11 -21.35 21.80
C LEU A 274 3.89 -22.78 21.29
N PHE A 275 2.86 -22.97 20.46
CA PHE A 275 2.52 -24.27 19.89
C PHE A 275 3.61 -24.76 18.92
N MET A 276 4.12 -23.89 18.04
CA MET A 276 5.25 -24.21 17.16
C MET A 276 6.53 -24.56 17.93
N LEU A 277 6.76 -23.91 19.07
CA LEU A 277 7.89 -24.21 19.97
C LEU A 277 7.67 -25.48 20.81
N GLY A 278 6.50 -26.12 20.73
CA GLY A 278 6.16 -27.27 21.57
C GLY A 278 6.04 -26.95 23.06
N LYS A 279 5.83 -25.68 23.43
CA LYS A 279 5.59 -25.23 24.81
C LYS A 279 4.12 -25.42 25.18
N LEU A 280 3.72 -26.68 25.29
CA LEU A 280 2.33 -27.09 25.44
C LEU A 280 1.72 -26.62 26.76
N GLU A 281 2.50 -26.62 27.85
CA GLU A 281 2.06 -26.17 29.17
C GLU A 281 1.72 -24.68 29.15
N ASP A 282 2.54 -23.87 28.49
CA ASP A 282 2.29 -22.43 28.32
C ASP A 282 1.07 -22.17 27.42
N CYS A 283 0.86 -22.99 26.37
CA CYS A 283 -0.34 -22.93 25.54
C CYS A 283 -1.60 -23.22 26.35
N LEU A 284 -1.55 -24.25 27.19
CA LEU A 284 -2.65 -24.65 28.05
C LEU A 284 -2.99 -23.52 29.04
N GLN A 285 -1.96 -22.97 29.68
CA GLN A 285 -2.12 -21.83 30.60
C GLN A 285 -2.71 -20.62 29.86
N LEU A 286 -2.28 -20.32 28.64
CA LEU A 286 -2.83 -19.22 27.83
C LEU A 286 -4.33 -19.41 27.53
N LEU A 287 -4.76 -20.64 27.22
CA LEU A 287 -6.17 -20.95 27.01
C LEU A 287 -6.98 -20.76 28.29
N VAL A 288 -6.47 -21.22 29.43
CA VAL A 288 -7.09 -21.02 30.75
C VAL A 288 -7.17 -19.53 31.11
N ASP A 289 -6.07 -18.79 30.95
CA ASP A 289 -5.99 -17.34 31.19
C ASP A 289 -6.99 -16.56 30.31
N SER A 290 -7.22 -17.04 29.08
CA SER A 290 -8.20 -16.46 28.14
C SER A 290 -9.65 -16.94 28.35
N ASN A 291 -9.91 -17.70 29.42
CA ASN A 291 -11.22 -18.28 29.77
C ASN A 291 -11.79 -19.24 28.70
N ARG A 292 -10.92 -19.90 27.93
CA ARG A 292 -11.25 -20.91 26.91
C ARG A 292 -11.01 -22.32 27.44
N ILE A 293 -11.64 -22.63 28.58
CA ILE A 293 -11.43 -23.87 29.32
C ILE A 293 -11.81 -25.14 28.53
N PRO A 294 -12.91 -25.17 27.74
CA PRO A 294 -13.23 -26.36 26.93
C PRO A 294 -12.16 -26.66 25.86
N GLU A 295 -11.62 -25.64 25.20
CA GLU A 295 -10.51 -25.78 24.24
C GLU A 295 -9.24 -26.28 24.95
N ALA A 296 -8.96 -25.77 26.16
CA ALA A 296 -7.87 -26.24 26.99
C ALA A 296 -8.02 -27.73 27.34
N ALA A 297 -9.23 -28.21 27.66
CA ALA A 297 -9.48 -29.62 27.97
C ALA A 297 -9.24 -30.53 26.75
N LEU A 298 -9.66 -30.09 25.56
CA LEU A 298 -9.42 -30.82 24.31
C LEU A 298 -7.93 -30.85 23.94
N MET A 299 -7.25 -29.72 24.13
CA MET A 299 -5.81 -29.64 23.93
C MET A 299 -5.04 -30.55 24.90
N ALA A 300 -5.40 -30.52 26.19
CA ALA A 300 -4.82 -31.40 27.19
C ALA A 300 -5.03 -32.87 26.81
N ARG A 301 -6.25 -33.26 26.44
CA ARG A 301 -6.52 -34.65 26.02
C ARG A 301 -5.64 -35.11 24.85
N SER A 302 -5.33 -34.21 23.92
CA SER A 302 -4.61 -34.55 22.69
C SER A 302 -3.09 -34.51 22.86
N TYR A 303 -2.56 -33.57 23.66
CA TYR A 303 -1.12 -33.27 23.72
C TYR A 303 -0.52 -33.35 25.13
N LEU A 304 -1.33 -33.22 26.19
CA LEU A 304 -0.92 -33.28 27.60
C LEU A 304 -1.94 -34.09 28.45
N PRO A 305 -2.12 -35.41 28.19
CA PRO A 305 -3.06 -36.25 28.94
C PRO A 305 -2.95 -36.11 30.46
N SER A 306 -1.74 -35.96 31.00
CA SER A 306 -1.45 -35.76 32.43
C SER A 306 -2.17 -34.56 33.06
N LYS A 307 -2.53 -33.56 32.25
CA LYS A 307 -3.20 -32.33 32.70
C LYS A 307 -4.72 -32.35 32.56
N VAL A 308 -5.31 -33.40 31.97
CA VAL A 308 -6.74 -33.43 31.70
C VAL A 308 -7.59 -33.32 32.95
N SER A 309 -7.30 -34.08 34.02
CA SER A 309 -8.08 -34.05 35.25
C SER A 309 -8.08 -32.67 35.91
N GLU A 310 -6.92 -31.99 35.92
CA GLU A 310 -6.79 -30.61 36.42
C GLU A 310 -7.71 -29.64 35.65
N ILE A 311 -7.70 -29.71 34.31
CA ILE A 311 -8.47 -28.80 33.46
C ILE A 311 -9.97 -29.15 33.46
N VAL A 312 -10.33 -30.44 33.50
CA VAL A 312 -11.72 -30.89 33.62
C VAL A 312 -12.30 -30.40 34.94
N ALA A 313 -11.55 -30.43 36.05
CA ALA A 313 -12.00 -29.87 37.31
C ALA A 313 -12.29 -28.36 37.23
N LEU A 314 -11.42 -27.60 36.54
CA LEU A 314 -11.67 -26.18 36.26
C LEU A 314 -12.91 -25.98 35.38
N TRP A 315 -13.08 -26.81 34.36
CA TRP A 315 -14.23 -26.75 33.46
C TRP A 315 -15.53 -27.07 34.18
N ARG A 316 -15.57 -28.13 35.00
CA ARG A 316 -16.72 -28.46 35.85
C ARG A 316 -17.10 -27.29 36.75
N LYS A 317 -16.12 -26.66 37.41
CA LYS A 317 -16.35 -25.52 38.30
C LYS A 317 -16.94 -24.33 37.56
N ASP A 318 -16.45 -24.03 36.36
CA ASP A 318 -16.96 -22.94 35.56
C ASP A 318 -18.36 -23.23 35.01
N LEU A 319 -18.56 -24.42 34.46
CA LEU A 319 -19.83 -24.85 33.87
C LEU A 319 -20.93 -24.99 34.93
N ASN A 320 -20.61 -25.33 36.17
CA ASN A 320 -21.57 -25.42 37.27
C ASN A 320 -22.25 -24.06 37.57
N LYS A 321 -21.60 -22.94 37.23
CA LYS A 321 -22.22 -21.60 37.34
C LYS A 321 -23.39 -21.41 36.36
N VAL A 322 -23.38 -22.15 35.24
CA VAL A 322 -24.34 -22.01 34.15
C VAL A 322 -25.32 -23.19 34.12
N ASN A 323 -24.81 -24.43 34.17
CA ASN A 323 -25.59 -25.66 34.12
C ASN A 323 -24.90 -26.78 34.91
N GLN A 324 -25.45 -27.06 36.09
CA GLN A 324 -24.97 -28.12 36.98
C GLN A 324 -25.01 -29.51 36.35
N LYS A 325 -26.08 -29.85 35.62
CA LYS A 325 -26.23 -31.18 35.00
C LYS A 325 -25.17 -31.43 33.92
N ALA A 326 -24.83 -30.39 33.15
CA ALA A 326 -23.78 -30.48 32.15
C ALA A 326 -22.40 -30.63 32.79
N ALA A 327 -22.13 -29.93 33.89
CA ALA A 327 -20.89 -30.07 34.66
C ALA A 327 -20.71 -31.49 35.26
N GLU A 328 -21.79 -32.09 35.77
CA GLU A 328 -21.78 -33.46 36.29
C GLU A 328 -21.58 -34.52 35.18
N SER A 329 -21.89 -34.18 33.92
CA SER A 329 -21.76 -35.08 32.77
C SER A 329 -20.34 -35.13 32.18
N LEU A 330 -19.45 -34.21 32.56
CA LEU A 330 -18.05 -34.25 32.14
C LEU A 330 -17.36 -35.43 32.85
N ALA A 331 -16.80 -36.38 32.11
CA ALA A 331 -16.06 -37.48 32.69
C ALA A 331 -14.61 -37.07 32.97
N ASP A 332 -14.07 -37.51 34.11
CA ASP A 332 -12.65 -37.38 34.45
C ASP A 332 -11.97 -38.74 34.24
N PRO A 333 -10.83 -38.81 33.52
CA PRO A 333 -10.10 -40.06 33.33
C PRO A 333 -9.58 -40.69 34.63
N GLU A 334 -9.37 -39.93 35.71
CA GLU A 334 -9.01 -40.50 37.02
C GLU A 334 -10.20 -41.19 37.72
N GLU A 335 -11.42 -40.66 37.53
CA GLU A 335 -12.64 -41.20 38.13
C GLU A 335 -13.25 -42.34 37.29
N TYR A 336 -13.16 -42.24 35.96
CA TYR A 336 -13.74 -43.18 35.01
C TYR A 336 -12.72 -43.66 33.95
N PRO A 337 -11.65 -44.38 34.33
CA PRO A 337 -10.62 -44.82 33.37
C PRO A 337 -11.18 -45.66 32.21
N ASN A 338 -12.25 -46.41 32.45
CA ASN A 338 -12.92 -47.27 31.47
C ASN A 338 -13.60 -46.50 30.31
N MET A 339 -13.78 -45.18 30.45
CA MET A 339 -14.36 -44.32 29.40
C MET A 339 -13.28 -43.73 28.48
N PHE A 340 -12.00 -43.95 28.78
CA PHE A 340 -10.85 -43.41 28.05
C PHE A 340 -9.95 -44.55 27.59
N GLU A 341 -10.10 -44.93 26.32
CA GLU A 341 -9.26 -45.93 25.68
C GLU A 341 -7.79 -45.49 25.66
N ASP A 342 -6.88 -46.44 25.88
CA ASP A 342 -5.42 -46.25 25.80
C ASP A 342 -4.85 -45.15 26.72
N TRP A 343 -5.57 -44.79 27.78
CA TRP A 343 -5.19 -43.67 28.64
C TRP A 343 -3.79 -43.81 29.24
N GLN A 344 -3.44 -45.02 29.69
CA GLN A 344 -2.15 -45.29 30.31
C GLN A 344 -1.00 -45.25 29.28
N VAL A 345 -1.26 -45.73 28.06
CA VAL A 345 -0.32 -45.62 26.93
C VAL A 345 -0.11 -44.14 26.55
N ALA A 346 -1.17 -43.34 26.52
CA ALA A 346 -1.09 -41.92 26.22
C ALA A 346 -0.21 -41.16 27.23
N LEU A 347 -0.26 -41.51 28.52
CA LEU A 347 0.61 -40.93 29.55
C LEU A 347 2.08 -41.32 29.37
N GLU A 348 2.37 -42.56 29.00
CA GLU A 348 3.74 -43.02 28.70
C GLU A 348 4.32 -42.34 27.44
N VAL A 349 3.48 -42.21 26.40
CA VAL A 349 3.83 -41.49 25.17
C VAL A 349 4.10 -40.02 25.46
N GLU A 350 3.27 -39.37 26.29
CA GLU A 350 3.48 -37.98 26.70
C GLU A 350 4.84 -37.80 27.38
N ALA A 351 5.18 -38.69 28.34
CA ALA A 351 6.43 -38.65 29.08
C ALA A 351 7.64 -38.82 28.14
N ARG A 352 7.59 -39.78 27.22
CA ARG A 352 8.66 -40.00 26.23
C ARG A 352 8.78 -38.84 25.23
N ALA A 353 7.65 -38.25 24.83
CA ALA A 353 7.65 -37.09 23.95
C ALA A 353 8.26 -35.86 24.65
N ALA A 354 8.02 -35.69 25.96
CA ALA A 354 8.54 -34.56 26.74
C ALA A 354 10.07 -34.43 26.67
N ASP A 355 10.80 -35.53 26.63
CA ASP A 355 12.27 -35.53 26.51
C ASP A 355 12.79 -34.92 25.20
N THR A 356 11.95 -34.95 24.15
CA THR A 356 12.29 -34.41 22.82
C THR A 356 11.71 -33.03 22.57
N ARG A 357 10.80 -32.54 23.44
CA ARG A 357 10.21 -31.19 23.30
C ARG A 357 11.28 -30.13 23.55
N GLY A 358 11.31 -29.11 22.68
CA GLY A 358 12.29 -28.04 22.75
C GLY A 358 13.65 -28.37 22.11
N SER A 359 13.80 -29.56 21.53
CA SER A 359 14.90 -29.84 20.60
C SER A 359 14.46 -29.50 19.19
N TYR A 360 15.11 -28.49 18.60
CA TYR A 360 14.83 -28.05 17.24
C TYR A 360 15.94 -28.55 16.32
N PRO A 361 15.72 -29.63 15.55
CA PRO A 361 16.72 -30.13 14.63
C PRO A 361 17.02 -29.09 13.53
N PRO A 362 18.25 -29.03 13.02
CA PRO A 362 18.59 -28.14 11.92
C PRO A 362 17.70 -28.40 10.70
N ALA A 363 17.35 -27.34 9.96
CA ALA A 363 16.51 -27.45 8.77
C ALA A 363 17.05 -28.42 7.69
N THR A 364 18.37 -28.67 7.68
CA THR A 364 19.02 -29.65 6.79
C THR A 364 18.53 -31.09 7.02
N GLU A 365 18.00 -31.39 8.21
CA GLU A 365 17.50 -32.72 8.55
C GLU A 365 16.02 -32.91 8.19
N TYR A 366 15.36 -31.91 7.59
CA TYR A 366 13.93 -31.92 7.28
C TYR A 366 13.46 -33.21 6.59
N VAL A 367 14.25 -33.77 5.66
CA VAL A 367 13.93 -35.02 4.94
C VAL A 367 13.68 -36.19 5.89
N ASN A 368 14.37 -36.24 7.04
CA ASN A 368 14.19 -37.29 8.05
C ASN A 368 12.89 -37.13 8.87
N TYR A 369 12.22 -35.97 8.76
CA TYR A 369 11.05 -35.59 9.55
C TYR A 369 9.79 -35.37 8.71
N VAL A 370 9.88 -35.41 7.37
CA VAL A 370 8.74 -35.17 6.45
C VAL A 370 7.54 -36.05 6.79
N ASP A 371 7.76 -37.34 7.03
CA ASP A 371 6.67 -38.30 7.24
C ASP A 371 6.13 -38.30 8.68
N ARG A 372 6.76 -37.58 9.63
CA ARG A 372 6.36 -37.58 11.04
C ARG A 372 5.01 -36.89 11.30
N SER A 373 4.56 -36.00 10.41
CA SER A 373 3.32 -35.23 10.59
C SER A 373 2.05 -36.09 10.57
N HIS A 374 2.11 -37.30 10.02
CA HIS A 374 0.98 -38.22 9.89
C HIS A 374 0.98 -39.37 10.90
N VAL A 375 1.96 -39.41 11.82
CA VAL A 375 2.18 -40.54 12.70
C VAL A 375 1.41 -40.38 14.01
N ASN A 376 0.49 -41.31 14.28
CA ASN A 376 -0.14 -41.42 15.60
C ASN A 376 0.85 -42.04 16.60
N LEU A 377 1.35 -41.22 17.54
CA LEU A 377 2.34 -41.64 18.52
C LEU A 377 1.84 -42.78 19.43
N VAL A 378 0.53 -42.85 19.70
CA VAL A 378 -0.08 -43.91 20.52
C VAL A 378 -0.05 -45.25 19.78
N GLU A 379 -0.33 -45.25 18.47
CA GLU A 379 -0.28 -46.47 17.64
C GLU A 379 1.16 -46.97 17.48
N VAL A 380 2.12 -46.08 17.22
CA VAL A 380 3.53 -46.45 17.10
C VAL A 380 4.06 -47.06 18.39
N PHE A 381 3.69 -46.49 19.54
CA PHE A 381 4.13 -46.99 20.82
C PHE A 381 3.54 -48.37 21.13
N LYS A 382 2.27 -48.62 20.76
CA LYS A 382 1.67 -49.96 20.86
C LYS A 382 2.40 -50.99 19.99
N HIS A 383 2.75 -50.64 18.76
CA HIS A 383 3.50 -51.54 17.88
C HIS A 383 4.89 -51.87 18.44
N MET A 384 5.60 -50.89 19.02
CA MET A 384 6.89 -51.16 19.67
C MET A 384 6.76 -52.08 20.90
N GLN A 385 5.73 -51.91 21.72
CA GLN A 385 5.52 -52.79 22.89
C GLN A 385 5.21 -54.25 22.49
N LEU A 386 4.54 -54.46 21.35
CA LEU A 386 4.25 -55.80 20.85
C LEU A 386 5.50 -56.51 20.32
N ASP A 387 6.44 -55.79 19.70
CA ASP A 387 7.71 -56.34 19.21
C ASP A 387 8.66 -56.74 20.37
N ASP A 388 8.57 -56.06 21.52
CA ASP A 388 9.35 -56.39 22.74
C ASP A 388 8.73 -57.54 23.57
N GLU A 389 7.48 -57.94 23.29
CA GLU A 389 6.72 -58.99 24.02
C GLU A 389 6.68 -60.37 23.33
N GLU A 390 7.35 -60.59 22.19
CA GLU A 390 7.46 -61.96 21.64
C GLU A 390 8.30 -62.87 22.57
N PRO A 391 7.74 -63.95 23.13
CA PRO A 391 8.52 -64.87 23.94
C PRO A 391 9.45 -65.67 23.03
N HIS A 392 10.75 -65.62 23.31
CA HIS A 392 11.69 -66.64 22.83
C HIS A 392 11.32 -68.01 23.44
N GLU A 393 10.37 -68.72 22.85
CA GLU A 393 10.19 -70.15 23.10
C GLU A 393 11.10 -70.97 22.17
N ASN A 394 12.16 -71.48 22.77
CA ASN A 394 12.90 -72.64 22.28
C ASN A 394 11.93 -73.84 22.18
N GLY A 395 11.71 -74.33 20.96
CA GLY A 395 11.00 -75.58 20.70
C GLY A 395 11.53 -76.24 19.43
N GLU A 396 12.19 -77.38 19.60
CA GLU A 396 12.93 -78.16 18.60
C GLU A 396 12.16 -78.41 17.28
N LEU A 397 12.73 -77.96 16.16
CA LEU A 397 12.37 -78.40 14.82
C LEU A 397 13.12 -79.69 14.49
N ASN A 398 12.43 -80.83 14.59
CA ASN A 398 12.85 -82.04 13.88
C ASN A 398 12.62 -81.83 12.38
N HIS A 399 13.74 -81.90 11.69
CA HIS A 399 13.90 -81.81 10.25
C HIS A 399 13.36 -83.08 9.58
N GLU A 400 12.47 -82.96 8.61
CA GLU A 400 12.41 -83.87 7.45
C GLU A 400 11.77 -83.10 6.28
N GLY A 401 12.61 -82.83 5.27
CA GLY A 401 12.20 -82.22 4.02
C GLY A 401 12.16 -83.25 2.91
N VAL A 402 11.25 -83.04 1.95
CA VAL A 402 11.25 -83.53 0.56
C VAL A 402 10.42 -82.48 -0.20
N GLU A 403 11.08 -81.56 -0.94
CA GLU A 403 11.17 -81.50 -2.43
C GLU A 403 9.83 -81.57 -3.17
N GLU A 404 9.54 -80.90 -4.29
CA GLU A 404 10.06 -79.75 -5.07
C GLU A 404 9.11 -79.72 -6.30
N ASN A 405 8.64 -78.56 -6.76
CA ASN A 405 8.64 -78.18 -8.19
C ASN A 405 7.79 -76.93 -8.46
N GLY A 406 8.43 -75.97 -9.14
CA GLY A 406 7.81 -74.77 -9.65
C GLY A 406 6.98 -75.00 -10.90
N ASN A 407 6.21 -73.97 -11.24
CA ASN A 407 6.03 -73.53 -12.62
C ASN A 407 5.61 -72.07 -12.62
N GLU A 408 6.35 -71.30 -13.40
CA GLU A 408 6.00 -69.98 -13.92
C GLU A 408 4.73 -70.10 -14.79
N GLU A 409 3.91 -69.05 -14.84
CA GLU A 409 3.32 -68.57 -16.10
C GLU A 409 2.77 -67.15 -15.95
N GLU A 410 3.22 -66.28 -16.87
CA GLU A 410 2.77 -64.92 -17.13
C GLU A 410 1.29 -64.88 -17.55
N PHE A 411 0.61 -63.76 -17.28
CA PHE A 411 -0.62 -63.39 -18.00
C PHE A 411 -0.57 -61.93 -18.46
N VAL A 412 -0.80 -61.75 -19.77
CA VAL A 412 -0.87 -60.50 -20.53
C VAL A 412 -2.33 -60.17 -20.81
N ASP A 413 -2.65 -58.90 -20.56
CA ASP A 413 -3.57 -57.94 -21.21
C ASP A 413 -4.91 -58.38 -21.87
N GLY A 414 -5.93 -57.54 -21.65
CA GLY A 414 -7.25 -57.65 -22.27
C GLY A 414 -8.05 -56.35 -22.19
N GLU A 415 -8.44 -55.86 -23.38
CA GLU A 415 -8.90 -54.53 -23.79
C GLU A 415 -10.19 -53.95 -23.17
N GLU A 416 -10.27 -52.63 -23.40
CA GLU A 416 -11.33 -51.63 -23.24
C GLU A 416 -12.77 -52.05 -23.61
N VAL A 417 -13.73 -51.47 -22.88
CA VAL A 417 -15.10 -51.24 -23.36
C VAL A 417 -15.55 -49.85 -22.92
N ASP A 418 -15.69 -48.95 -23.88
CA ASP A 418 -16.42 -47.68 -23.77
C ASP A 418 -17.93 -47.93 -23.62
N GLN A 419 -18.56 -47.25 -22.66
CA GLN A 419 -19.99 -46.94 -22.70
C GLN A 419 -20.23 -45.50 -22.25
N GLU A 420 -20.83 -44.75 -23.18
CA GLU A 420 -21.43 -43.42 -23.02
C GLU A 420 -22.54 -43.46 -21.95
N GLU A 421 -22.59 -42.49 -21.05
CA GLU A 421 -23.82 -42.13 -20.34
C GLU A 421 -24.10 -40.63 -20.41
N ASP A 422 -25.40 -40.39 -20.59
CA ASP A 422 -26.09 -39.19 -21.01
C ASP A 422 -25.94 -37.96 -20.11
N ALA A 423 -25.95 -36.82 -20.79
CA ALA A 423 -26.20 -35.51 -20.21
C ALA A 423 -27.64 -35.42 -19.67
N VAL A 424 -27.77 -35.12 -18.36
CA VAL A 424 -29.01 -34.61 -17.78
C VAL A 424 -28.71 -33.27 -17.12
N ALA A 425 -29.35 -32.23 -17.66
CA ALA A 425 -29.35 -30.88 -17.14
C ALA A 425 -29.87 -30.85 -15.69
N MET A 426 -29.13 -30.18 -14.80
CA MET A 426 -29.67 -29.68 -13.55
C MET A 426 -29.41 -28.19 -13.44
N ASP A 427 -30.49 -27.49 -13.14
CA ASP A 427 -30.67 -26.05 -13.11
C ASP A 427 -29.63 -25.34 -12.25
N ASN A 428 -28.96 -24.36 -12.87
CA ASN A 428 -28.16 -23.36 -12.20
C ASN A 428 -29.10 -22.23 -11.75
N ASP A 429 -29.66 -22.35 -10.54
CA ASP A 429 -30.38 -21.26 -9.87
C ASP A 429 -29.55 -20.80 -8.65
N SER A 430 -28.44 -20.12 -8.94
CA SER A 430 -27.67 -19.37 -7.96
C SER A 430 -28.31 -17.99 -7.83
N SER A 431 -29.21 -17.87 -6.87
CA SER A 431 -29.60 -16.58 -6.29
C SER A 431 -28.52 -16.16 -5.28
N ASP A 432 -27.60 -15.30 -5.68
CA ASP A 432 -27.09 -14.27 -4.78
C ASP A 432 -26.58 -13.08 -5.58
N GLY A 433 -27.29 -11.97 -5.44
CA GLY A 433 -27.06 -10.73 -6.17
C GLY A 433 -25.83 -9.97 -5.66
N PRO A 434 -25.21 -9.14 -6.51
CA PRO A 434 -24.12 -8.26 -6.12
C PRO A 434 -24.64 -7.13 -5.21
N VAL A 435 -24.07 -7.01 -4.02
CA VAL A 435 -24.26 -5.86 -3.13
C VAL A 435 -23.59 -4.64 -3.78
N LEU A 436 -24.42 -3.74 -4.30
CA LEU A 436 -24.02 -2.42 -4.80
C LEU A 436 -23.76 -1.48 -3.60
N VAL A 437 -22.53 -0.97 -3.51
CA VAL A 437 -22.17 0.14 -2.62
C VAL A 437 -22.17 1.42 -3.44
N ASN A 438 -23.25 2.20 -3.35
CA ASN A 438 -23.25 3.66 -3.56
C ASN A 438 -23.31 4.27 -2.14
N GLY A 439 -22.57 5.30 -1.75
CA GLY A 439 -22.22 6.53 -2.47
C GLY A 439 -22.88 7.70 -1.71
N ASN A 440 -22.06 8.54 -1.09
CA ASN A 440 -22.39 9.71 -0.25
C ASN A 440 -23.36 10.73 -0.87
N GLU A 441 -24.20 11.33 -0.02
CA GLU A 441 -24.76 12.70 -0.15
C GLU A 441 -24.65 13.36 1.25
N THR A 442 -23.66 14.25 1.45
CA THR A 442 -23.81 15.73 1.58
C THR A 442 -24.64 16.21 2.78
N GLU A 443 -23.96 16.58 3.88
CA GLU A 443 -24.48 17.52 4.88
C GLU A 443 -23.73 18.85 4.75
N GLU A 444 -24.49 19.88 4.40
CA GLU A 444 -24.12 21.29 4.33
C GLU A 444 -24.24 21.90 5.73
N GLU A 445 -23.13 22.37 6.32
CA GLU A 445 -23.18 23.25 7.50
C GLU A 445 -23.11 24.73 7.08
N GLU A 446 -24.28 25.35 7.04
CA GLU A 446 -24.45 26.79 6.83
C GLU A 446 -24.62 27.48 8.20
N TRP A 447 -23.59 28.23 8.64
CA TRP A 447 -23.63 29.00 9.89
C TRP A 447 -24.40 30.32 9.71
N GLY A 448 -25.69 30.28 10.05
CA GLY A 448 -26.55 31.46 10.18
C GLY A 448 -26.49 32.08 11.59
N THR A 449 -26.00 33.32 11.66
CA THR A 449 -26.12 34.22 12.81
C THR A 449 -27.59 34.51 13.15
N ASN A 450 -27.99 34.52 14.43
CA ASN A 450 -28.93 35.51 14.98
C ASN A 450 -29.08 35.47 16.52
N ASN A 451 -28.79 36.64 17.11
CA ASN A 451 -29.46 37.28 18.24
C ASN A 451 -29.93 36.47 19.46
N ALA A 452 -29.22 36.64 20.58
CA ALA A 452 -29.80 36.56 21.91
C ALA A 452 -29.51 37.87 22.68
N GLY A 453 -30.56 38.66 22.90
CA GLY A 453 -30.58 39.78 23.82
C GLY A 453 -31.61 39.54 24.92
N ASN A 454 -31.12 39.32 26.15
CA ASN A 454 -31.62 39.79 27.45
C ASN A 454 -33.03 39.35 27.98
N PRO A 455 -33.36 39.57 29.28
CA PRO A 455 -32.66 39.17 30.51
C PRO A 455 -33.62 38.62 31.62
N SER A 456 -33.02 38.23 32.77
CA SER A 456 -33.56 38.26 34.15
C SER A 456 -34.86 37.53 34.53
N ALA A 457 -34.74 36.57 35.44
CA ALA A 457 -35.44 36.51 36.74
C ALA A 457 -34.74 35.49 37.65
#